data_AF-A0A103XWZ8-F1
#
_entry.id   AF-A0A103XWZ8-F1
#
_cell.length_a   1.000
_cell.length_b   1.000
_cell.length_c   1.000
_cell.angle_alpha   90.00
_cell.angle_beta   90.00
_cell.angle_gamma   90.00
#
_symmetry.space_group_name_H-M   'P 1'
#
loop_
_entity.id
_entity.type
_entity.pdbx_description
1 polymer ?
#
loop_
_entity_poly.entity_id
_entity_poly.type
_entity_poly.pdbx_seq_one_letter_code
_entity_poly.pdbx_strand_id
1 'polypeptide(L)'
;MESHADAPLLTSKHVSNNVHFRNDIQDSPPITGAKEFFVQFGIESKKLWYLAGPAIFTSVCRYSLGAVTQTFAGHVGTLDLAAFSVENSVIAGFSLGIMLGMGSALETLCGQAYGAGHVDMLGVYMQRSWVILLVTAMMMLSLYIFATPLLLFIGQTEEIAHAAGKMALWMIPQLFAYALNYPIAKFLQAQSKIMVMAYIAATALVLHTLFSWLLMLKLGWGLLGGAVVLNLSWWFIVVAQLIYIFSGSCGRAWSGFSWAAFSNLWSFVKLSFASAIMLCLETWYFMALVLFAGYLKNAEVAVDALSICVRVSNELGAGHPRAAKFAIGVVVASSFAFGVAIGAGWQAVIAYINIACYYVFGIPLGLTLGFLADWGIKGIWIGMLTGTVVQTTVLFCICYRTNWDKE
;
A
#
# COMPACT_ATOMS: atom_id res chain seq x y z
N MET A 1 -48.14 12.50 -41.12
CA MET A 1 -47.35 13.64 -41.63
C MET A 1 -47.17 14.59 -40.47
N GLU A 2 -45.93 15.00 -40.28
CA GLU A 2 -45.37 16.01 -39.35
C GLU A 2 -46.32 17.21 -39.10
N SER A 3 -46.25 18.02 -38.04
CA SER A 3 -45.05 18.55 -37.39
C SER A 3 -45.40 19.43 -36.18
N HIS A 4 -44.42 19.55 -35.28
CA HIS A 4 -44.11 20.69 -34.41
C HIS A 4 -45.10 21.13 -33.32
N ALA A 5 -44.83 20.65 -32.09
CA ALA A 5 -45.09 21.40 -30.87
C ALA A 5 -43.75 21.96 -30.35
N ASP A 6 -43.66 23.29 -30.26
CA ASP A 6 -42.58 24.02 -29.60
C ASP A 6 -42.54 23.68 -28.10
N ALA A 7 -41.35 23.39 -27.58
CA ALA A 7 -41.08 23.30 -26.14
C ALA A 7 -39.93 24.27 -25.79
N PRO A 8 -40.07 25.06 -24.71
CA PRO A 8 -39.21 26.21 -24.44
C PRO A 8 -37.87 25.85 -23.81
N LEU A 9 -36.89 26.70 -24.14
CA LEU A 9 -35.53 26.77 -23.59
C LEU A 9 -35.50 26.62 -22.06
N LEU A 10 -34.81 25.60 -21.56
CA LEU A 10 -34.49 25.46 -20.14
C LEU A 10 -33.32 26.37 -19.78
N THR A 11 -33.66 27.48 -19.13
CA THR A 11 -32.77 28.38 -18.41
C THR A 11 -32.02 27.69 -17.27
N SER A 12 -30.82 28.22 -16.99
CA SER A 12 -29.82 27.76 -16.02
C SER A 12 -30.39 27.24 -14.70
N LYS A 13 -30.09 25.98 -14.39
CA LYS A 13 -30.18 25.47 -13.02
C LYS A 13 -28.98 25.97 -12.22
N HIS A 14 -29.29 26.62 -11.10
CA HIS A 14 -28.40 26.87 -9.98
C HIS A 14 -27.44 25.70 -9.75
N VAL A 15 -26.14 25.99 -9.81
CA VAL A 15 -25.08 25.10 -9.32
C VAL A 15 -25.18 25.09 -7.80
N SER A 16 -25.89 24.09 -7.28
CA SER A 16 -25.78 23.69 -5.88
C SER A 16 -24.36 23.14 -5.67
N ASN A 17 -23.58 23.76 -4.78
CA ASN A 17 -22.21 23.39 -4.41
C ASN A 17 -22.08 22.05 -3.66
N ASN A 18 -23.07 21.17 -3.74
CA ASN A 18 -22.93 19.78 -3.29
C ASN A 18 -22.38 18.96 -4.44
N VAL A 19 -21.06 18.71 -4.41
CA VAL A 19 -20.36 17.76 -5.29
C VAL A 19 -20.79 16.34 -4.91
N HIS A 20 -22.04 16.00 -5.23
CA HIS A 20 -22.39 14.62 -5.49
C HIS A 20 -21.78 14.30 -6.85
N PHE A 21 -20.71 13.51 -6.87
CA PHE A 21 -20.20 12.88 -8.09
C PHE A 21 -21.36 12.10 -8.73
N ARG A 22 -22.03 12.76 -9.68
CA ARG A 22 -23.08 12.14 -10.48
C ARG A 22 -22.39 11.24 -11.49
N ASN A 23 -22.86 10.00 -11.61
CA ASN A 23 -22.45 9.00 -12.60
C ASN A 23 -22.83 9.39 -14.04
N ASP A 24 -22.68 10.64 -14.41
CA ASP A 24 -22.79 11.06 -15.80
C ASP A 24 -21.42 10.74 -16.43
N ILE A 25 -21.19 9.45 -16.68
CA ILE A 25 -20.08 8.94 -17.51
C ILE A 25 -20.39 9.39 -18.93
N GLN A 26 -20.12 10.66 -19.21
CA GLN A 26 -19.96 11.13 -20.57
C GLN A 26 -18.47 11.05 -20.85
N ASP A 27 -18.10 10.17 -21.79
CA ASP A 27 -16.73 10.10 -22.28
C ASP A 27 -16.24 11.50 -22.62
N SER A 28 -15.02 11.83 -22.18
CA SER A 28 -14.43 13.12 -22.50
C SER A 28 -14.41 13.25 -24.03
N PRO A 29 -14.88 14.38 -24.60
CA PRO A 29 -14.73 14.60 -26.03
C PRO A 29 -13.24 14.52 -26.42
N PRO A 30 -12.93 14.12 -27.67
CA PRO A 30 -11.56 14.01 -28.13
C PRO A 30 -10.83 15.34 -27.92
N ILE A 31 -9.64 15.29 -27.32
CA ILE A 31 -8.85 16.48 -27.02
C ILE A 31 -8.20 16.95 -28.33
N THR A 32 -8.65 18.06 -28.90
CA THR A 32 -8.19 18.52 -30.23
C THR A 32 -7.18 19.67 -30.16
N GLY A 33 -6.93 20.25 -28.98
CA GLY A 33 -5.95 21.33 -28.82
C GLY A 33 -5.42 21.54 -27.41
N ALA A 34 -4.33 22.32 -27.29
CA ALA A 34 -3.65 22.57 -26.01
C ALA A 34 -4.54 23.22 -24.95
N LYS A 35 -5.43 24.15 -25.35
CA LYS A 35 -6.37 24.80 -24.43
C LYS A 35 -7.36 23.79 -23.84
N GLU A 36 -7.93 22.92 -24.68
CA GLU A 36 -8.84 21.86 -24.24
C GLU A 36 -8.12 20.86 -23.34
N PHE A 37 -6.86 20.51 -23.67
CA PHE A 37 -6.01 19.68 -22.83
C PHE A 37 -5.86 20.26 -21.43
N PHE A 38 -5.46 21.52 -21.28
CA PHE A 38 -5.27 22.12 -19.95
C PHE A 38 -6.58 22.25 -19.16
N VAL A 39 -7.71 22.47 -19.84
CA VAL A 39 -9.03 22.48 -19.19
C VAL A 39 -9.39 21.09 -18.67
N GLN A 40 -9.32 20.06 -19.51
CA GLN A 40 -9.63 18.68 -19.10
C GLN A 40 -8.63 18.18 -18.05
N PHE A 41 -7.35 18.48 -18.22
CA PHE A 41 -6.31 18.19 -17.23
C PHE A 41 -6.63 18.83 -15.88
N GLY A 42 -7.07 20.10 -15.86
CA GLY A 42 -7.45 20.79 -14.63
C GLY A 42 -8.69 20.18 -13.95
N ILE A 43 -9.68 19.75 -14.73
CA ILE A 43 -10.88 19.06 -14.22
C ILE A 43 -10.48 17.71 -13.61
N GLU A 44 -9.73 16.91 -14.36
CA GLU A 44 -9.34 15.56 -13.93
C GLU A 44 -8.36 15.61 -12.75
N SER A 45 -7.41 16.55 -12.76
CA SER A 45 -6.50 16.78 -11.64
C SER A 45 -7.24 17.11 -10.35
N LYS A 46 -8.33 17.90 -10.42
CA LYS A 46 -9.14 18.21 -9.23
C LYS A 46 -9.84 16.97 -8.68
N LYS A 47 -10.39 16.11 -9.55
CA LYS A 47 -11.01 14.84 -9.13
C LYS A 47 -9.97 13.91 -8.51
N LEU A 48 -8.80 13.78 -9.13
CA LEU A 48 -7.70 12.98 -8.63
C LEU A 48 -7.25 13.47 -7.25
N TRP A 49 -7.04 14.78 -7.06
CA TRP A 49 -6.64 15.33 -5.76
C TRP A 49 -7.71 15.17 -4.67
N TYR A 50 -8.98 15.25 -5.04
CA TYR A 50 -10.09 15.00 -4.11
C TYR A 50 -10.05 13.55 -3.55
N LEU A 51 -9.57 12.58 -4.33
CA LEU A 51 -9.41 11.20 -3.89
C LEU A 51 -8.03 10.95 -3.24
N ALA A 52 -6.97 11.39 -3.91
CA ALA A 52 -5.58 11.14 -3.55
C ALA A 52 -5.17 11.87 -2.27
N GLY A 53 -5.54 13.13 -2.10
CA GLY A 53 -5.15 13.93 -0.93
C GLY A 53 -5.58 13.27 0.39
N PRO A 54 -6.87 12.93 0.58
CA PRO A 54 -7.35 12.22 1.76
C PRO A 54 -6.76 10.81 1.89
N ALA A 55 -6.51 10.09 0.79
CA ALA A 55 -5.90 8.77 0.81
C ALA A 55 -4.45 8.81 1.30
N ILE A 56 -3.66 9.78 0.82
CA ILE A 56 -2.28 10.04 1.27
C ILE A 56 -2.30 10.38 2.75
N PHE A 57 -3.15 11.31 3.18
CA PHE A 57 -3.26 11.69 4.59
C PHE A 57 -3.65 10.51 5.49
N THR A 58 -4.60 9.67 5.05
CA THR A 58 -4.99 8.44 5.75
C THR A 58 -3.81 7.48 5.89
N SER A 59 -3.01 7.32 4.84
CA SER A 59 -1.81 6.49 4.88
C SER A 59 -0.75 7.05 5.81
N VAL A 60 -0.48 8.36 5.76
CA VAL A 60 0.43 9.04 6.70
C VAL A 60 0.01 8.78 8.13
N CYS A 61 -1.27 9.03 8.48
CA CYS A 61 -1.76 8.81 9.83
C CYS A 61 -1.58 7.36 10.31
N ARG A 62 -1.87 6.38 9.45
CA ARG A 62 -1.73 4.95 9.78
C ARG A 62 -0.27 4.54 9.97
N TYR A 63 0.64 4.97 9.10
CA TYR A 63 2.07 4.69 9.26
C TYR A 63 2.66 5.39 10.48
N SER A 64 2.14 6.57 10.83
CA SER A 64 2.56 7.29 12.03
C SER A 64 2.24 6.55 13.34
N LEU A 65 1.28 5.63 13.38
CA LEU A 65 1.02 4.81 14.57
C LEU A 65 2.26 3.99 14.96
N GLY A 66 2.85 3.29 13.98
CA GLY A 66 4.09 2.53 14.18
C GLY A 66 5.27 3.43 14.51
N ALA A 67 5.41 4.57 13.80
CA ALA A 67 6.50 5.52 14.05
C ALA A 67 6.46 6.14 15.45
N VAL A 68 5.27 6.48 15.95
CA VAL A 68 5.08 7.00 17.31
C VAL A 68 5.43 5.93 18.34
N THR A 69 4.94 4.69 18.15
CA THR A 69 5.27 3.57 19.05
C THR A 69 6.79 3.33 19.10
N GLN A 70 7.45 3.32 17.94
CA GLN A 70 8.91 3.18 17.85
C GLN A 70 9.64 4.32 18.56
N THR A 71 9.19 5.56 18.36
CA THR A 71 9.77 6.74 19.01
C THR A 71 9.69 6.64 20.53
N PHE A 72 8.54 6.23 21.07
CA PHE A 72 8.40 6.05 22.51
C PHE A 72 9.13 4.82 23.03
N ALA A 73 9.22 3.72 22.27
CA ALA A 73 10.06 2.58 22.62
C ALA A 73 11.53 2.99 22.80
N GLY A 74 12.04 3.90 21.96
CA GLY A 74 13.37 4.51 22.12
C GLY A 74 13.57 5.29 23.42
N HIS A 75 12.51 5.84 24.00
CA HIS A 75 12.56 6.50 25.30
C HIS A 75 12.38 5.53 26.48
N VAL A 76 11.79 4.35 26.25
CA VAL A 76 11.70 3.28 27.25
C VAL A 76 13.07 2.62 27.43
N GLY A 77 13.72 2.27 26.32
CA GLY A 77 15.03 1.61 26.35
C GLY A 77 15.56 1.26 24.95
N THR A 78 16.87 1.11 24.85
CA THR A 78 17.52 0.68 23.60
C THR A 78 17.10 -0.73 23.19
N LEU A 79 16.92 -1.63 24.17
CA LEU A 79 16.41 -2.98 23.92
C LEU A 79 14.97 -2.97 23.42
N ASP A 80 14.09 -2.14 24.00
CA ASP A 80 12.68 -2.04 23.58
C ASP A 80 12.54 -1.47 22.16
N LEU A 81 13.36 -0.46 21.83
CA LEU A 81 13.45 0.07 20.47
C LEU A 81 13.87 -1.00 19.47
N ALA A 82 14.93 -1.76 19.78
CA ALA A 82 15.41 -2.84 18.94
C ALA A 82 14.34 -3.95 18.79
N ALA A 83 13.71 -4.34 19.90
CA ALA A 83 12.66 -5.35 19.91
C ALA A 83 11.46 -4.95 19.05
N PHE A 84 10.95 -3.73 19.21
CA PHE A 84 9.86 -3.21 18.38
C PHE A 84 10.26 -3.12 16.90
N SER A 85 11.46 -2.62 16.61
CA SER A 85 11.93 -2.46 15.24
C SER A 85 12.06 -3.80 14.52
N VAL A 86 12.63 -4.81 15.19
CA VAL A 86 12.78 -6.17 14.64
C VAL A 86 11.41 -6.83 14.47
N GLU A 87 10.53 -6.76 15.47
CA GLU A 87 9.17 -7.31 15.36
C GLU A 87 8.40 -6.65 14.20
N ASN A 88 8.37 -5.32 14.15
CA ASN A 88 7.58 -4.59 13.18
C ASN A 88 8.13 -4.74 11.74
N SER A 89 9.45 -4.84 11.57
CA SER A 89 10.06 -4.94 10.23
C SER A 89 10.14 -6.38 9.71
N VAL A 90 10.41 -7.35 10.58
CA VAL A 90 10.62 -8.75 10.19
C VAL A 90 9.31 -9.53 10.27
N ILE A 91 8.67 -9.57 11.43
CA ILE A 91 7.50 -10.42 11.67
C ILE A 91 6.23 -9.76 11.13
N ALA A 92 5.90 -8.57 11.64
CA ALA A 92 4.72 -7.84 11.20
C ALA A 92 4.89 -7.35 9.76
N GLY A 93 6.09 -6.90 9.37
CA GLY A 93 6.40 -6.45 8.02
C GLY A 93 6.18 -7.52 6.95
N PHE A 94 6.64 -8.75 7.21
CA PHE A 94 6.39 -9.89 6.31
C PHE A 94 4.89 -10.18 6.17
N SER A 95 4.19 -10.22 7.30
CA SER A 95 2.74 -10.46 7.32
C SER A 95 1.98 -9.35 6.60
N LEU A 96 2.36 -8.09 6.81
CA LEU A 96 1.80 -6.91 6.16
C LEU A 96 1.99 -6.97 4.65
N GLY A 97 3.17 -7.36 4.17
CA GLY A 97 3.46 -7.49 2.74
C GLY A 97 2.53 -8.48 2.04
N ILE A 98 2.34 -9.66 2.63
CA ILE A 98 1.40 -10.68 2.12
C ILE A 98 -0.03 -10.15 2.15
N MET A 99 -0.48 -9.56 3.27
CA MET A 99 -1.84 -9.04 3.41
C MET A 99 -2.13 -7.89 2.44
N LEU A 100 -1.17 -6.98 2.26
CA LEU A 100 -1.25 -5.87 1.31
C LEU A 100 -1.38 -6.38 -0.12
N GLY A 101 -0.53 -7.35 -0.50
CA GLY A 101 -0.54 -7.93 -1.83
C GLY A 101 -1.81 -8.72 -2.12
N MET A 102 -2.26 -9.56 -1.20
CA MET A 102 -3.52 -10.28 -1.38
C MET A 102 -4.75 -9.35 -1.36
N GLY A 103 -4.70 -8.27 -0.57
CA GLY A 103 -5.75 -7.27 -0.49
C GLY A 103 -5.86 -6.36 -1.72
N SER A 104 -4.79 -6.19 -2.51
CA SER A 104 -4.82 -5.32 -3.69
C SER A 104 -5.68 -5.88 -4.83
N ALA A 105 -5.93 -7.20 -4.87
CA ALA A 105 -6.90 -7.80 -5.78
C ALA A 105 -8.31 -7.20 -5.63
N LEU A 106 -8.65 -6.75 -4.41
CA LEU A 106 -9.93 -6.11 -4.13
C LEU A 106 -10.02 -4.69 -4.71
N GLU A 107 -8.89 -4.02 -4.91
CA GLU A 107 -8.84 -2.72 -5.57
C GLU A 107 -9.34 -2.81 -7.01
N THR A 108 -8.83 -3.78 -7.77
CA THR A 108 -9.28 -4.08 -9.14
C THR A 108 -10.77 -4.42 -9.15
N LEU A 109 -11.20 -5.40 -8.35
CA LEU A 109 -12.56 -5.93 -8.40
C LEU A 109 -13.61 -4.91 -7.94
N CYS A 110 -13.35 -4.18 -6.85
CA CYS A 110 -14.26 -3.14 -6.39
C CYS A 110 -14.25 -1.93 -7.33
N GLY A 111 -13.09 -1.55 -7.88
CA GLY A 111 -12.99 -0.45 -8.85
C GLY A 111 -13.78 -0.74 -10.12
N GLN A 112 -13.58 -1.92 -10.72
CA GLN A 112 -14.29 -2.36 -11.92
C GLN A 112 -15.80 -2.51 -11.67
N ALA A 113 -16.21 -3.16 -10.58
CA ALA A 113 -17.63 -3.33 -10.28
C ALA A 113 -18.33 -2.00 -9.97
N TYR A 114 -17.64 -1.06 -9.31
CA TYR A 114 -18.17 0.27 -9.07
C TYR A 114 -18.33 1.06 -10.38
N GLY A 115 -17.32 1.04 -11.26
CA GLY A 115 -17.36 1.68 -12.57
C GLY A 115 -18.44 1.11 -13.49
N ALA A 116 -18.65 -0.20 -13.46
CA ALA A 116 -19.71 -0.90 -14.21
C ALA A 116 -21.12 -0.76 -13.59
N GLY A 117 -21.28 -0.01 -12.49
CA GLY A 117 -22.56 0.19 -11.81
C GLY A 117 -23.06 -1.00 -10.99
N HIS A 118 -22.28 -2.08 -10.88
CA HIS A 118 -22.53 -3.26 -10.04
C HIS A 118 -22.15 -3.03 -8.57
N VAL A 119 -22.65 -1.93 -8.01
CA VAL A 119 -22.30 -1.46 -6.65
C VAL A 119 -22.64 -2.51 -5.58
N ASP A 120 -23.69 -3.30 -5.78
CA ASP A 120 -24.13 -4.35 -4.83
C ASP A 120 -23.09 -5.46 -4.62
N MET A 121 -22.16 -5.64 -5.57
CA MET A 121 -21.11 -6.67 -5.48
C MET A 121 -19.93 -6.27 -4.59
N LEU A 122 -19.75 -4.99 -4.29
CA LEU A 122 -18.62 -4.50 -3.49
C LEU A 122 -18.61 -5.14 -2.10
N GLY A 123 -19.78 -5.23 -1.46
CA GLY A 123 -19.91 -5.85 -0.13
C GLY A 123 -19.59 -7.36 -0.15
N VAL A 124 -19.97 -8.06 -1.24
CA VAL A 124 -19.67 -9.48 -1.44
C VAL A 124 -18.17 -9.70 -1.64
N TYR A 125 -17.51 -8.87 -2.45
CA TYR A 125 -16.06 -8.96 -2.65
C TYR A 125 -15.29 -8.65 -1.36
N MET A 126 -15.71 -7.66 -0.58
CA MET A 126 -15.12 -7.38 0.73
C MET A 126 -15.21 -8.59 1.66
N GLN A 127 -16.38 -9.23 1.77
CA GLN A 127 -16.57 -10.42 2.59
C GLN A 127 -15.73 -11.60 2.10
N ARG A 128 -15.66 -11.82 0.78
CA ARG A 128 -14.81 -12.85 0.19
C ARG A 128 -13.33 -12.64 0.52
N SER A 129 -12.88 -11.38 0.46
CA SER A 129 -11.51 -11.02 0.81
C SER A 129 -11.26 -11.22 2.31
N TRP A 130 -12.21 -10.91 3.19
CA TRP A 130 -12.09 -11.25 4.62
C TRP A 130 -11.89 -12.75 4.84
N VAL A 131 -12.68 -13.61 4.19
CA VAL A 131 -12.51 -15.07 4.32
C VAL A 131 -11.08 -15.47 3.97
N ILE A 132 -10.56 -14.98 2.85
CA ILE A 132 -9.22 -15.33 2.37
C ILE A 132 -8.14 -14.76 3.30
N LEU A 133 -8.20 -13.48 3.64
CA LEU A 133 -7.16 -12.83 4.45
C LEU A 133 -7.17 -13.32 5.90
N LEU A 134 -8.33 -13.67 6.48
CA LEU A 134 -8.40 -14.27 7.80
C LEU A 134 -7.79 -15.67 7.82
N VAL A 135 -8.03 -16.49 6.78
CA VAL A 135 -7.36 -17.79 6.64
C VAL A 135 -5.85 -17.61 6.48
N THR A 136 -5.41 -16.65 5.66
CA THR A 136 -3.98 -16.31 5.53
C THR A 136 -3.41 -15.86 6.87
N ALA A 137 -4.12 -15.04 7.66
CA ALA A 137 -3.68 -14.59 8.97
C ALA A 137 -3.49 -15.77 9.93
N MET A 138 -4.42 -16.73 9.92
CA MET A 138 -4.29 -17.97 10.70
C MET A 138 -3.04 -18.77 10.32
N MET A 139 -2.69 -18.84 9.04
CA MET A 139 -1.46 -19.50 8.60
C MET A 139 -0.21 -18.75 9.08
N MET A 140 -0.26 -17.42 9.08
CA MET A 140 0.85 -16.55 9.51
C MET A 140 1.04 -16.52 11.03
N LEU A 141 0.09 -17.01 11.84
CA LEU A 141 0.26 -17.12 13.29
C LEU A 141 1.54 -17.88 13.68
N SER A 142 1.92 -18.88 12.89
CA SER A 142 3.16 -19.63 13.10
C SER A 142 4.39 -18.71 13.18
N LEU A 143 4.45 -17.64 12.39
CA LEU A 143 5.56 -16.67 12.42
C LEU A 143 5.61 -15.87 13.73
N TYR A 144 4.45 -15.53 14.30
CA TYR A 144 4.39 -14.80 15.57
C TYR A 144 4.66 -15.72 16.76
N ILE A 145 4.09 -16.93 16.75
CA ILE A 145 4.25 -17.91 17.82
C ILE A 145 5.71 -18.38 17.92
N PHE A 146 6.36 -18.60 16.78
CA PHE A 146 7.74 -19.05 16.69
C PHE A 146 8.73 -17.91 16.40
N ALA A 147 8.36 -16.65 16.70
CA ALA A 147 9.21 -15.50 16.40
C ALA A 147 10.59 -15.61 17.09
N THR A 148 10.67 -15.96 18.37
CA THR A 148 11.95 -16.11 19.08
C THR A 148 12.90 -17.11 18.39
N PRO A 149 12.54 -18.40 18.20
CA PRO A 149 13.45 -19.35 17.55
C PRO A 149 13.77 -18.97 16.10
N LEU A 150 12.84 -18.36 15.36
CA LEU A 150 13.11 -17.85 14.02
C LEU A 150 14.15 -16.73 14.02
N LEU A 151 14.04 -15.79 14.96
CA LEU A 151 14.98 -14.67 15.11
C LEU A 151 16.38 -15.15 15.53
N LEU A 152 16.45 -16.12 16.46
CA LEU A 152 17.71 -16.77 16.83
C LEU A 152 18.33 -17.49 15.62
N PHE A 153 17.52 -18.21 14.84
CA PHE A 153 17.98 -18.93 13.67
C PHE A 153 18.60 -18.02 12.60
N ILE A 154 18.05 -16.81 12.40
CA ILE A 154 18.61 -15.82 11.48
C ILE A 154 19.76 -14.98 12.08
N GLY A 155 20.22 -15.31 13.30
CA GLY A 155 21.41 -14.72 13.91
C GLY A 155 21.18 -13.49 14.77
N GLN A 156 19.94 -13.20 15.21
CA GLN A 156 19.71 -12.14 16.20
C GLN A 156 20.29 -12.53 17.57
N THR A 157 20.69 -11.52 18.35
CA THR A 157 21.15 -11.75 19.73
C THR A 157 20.02 -12.31 20.59
N GLU A 158 20.37 -13.09 21.62
CA GLU A 158 19.36 -13.71 22.49
C GLU A 158 18.42 -12.68 23.13
N GLU A 159 18.96 -11.58 23.64
CA GLU A 159 18.17 -10.52 24.27
C GLU A 159 17.14 -9.91 23.30
N ILE A 160 17.56 -9.55 22.08
CA ILE A 160 16.67 -8.96 21.06
C ILE A 160 15.66 -10.00 20.58
N ALA A 161 16.08 -11.23 20.31
CA ALA A 161 15.21 -12.30 19.83
C ALA A 161 14.11 -12.63 20.84
N HIS A 162 14.44 -12.72 22.14
CA HIS A 162 13.45 -12.97 23.19
C HIS A 162 12.51 -11.78 23.40
N ALA A 163 13.02 -10.54 23.35
CA ALA A 163 12.19 -9.34 23.50
C ALA A 163 11.25 -9.14 22.31
N ALA A 164 11.76 -9.25 21.08
CA ALA A 164 10.97 -9.15 19.85
C ALA A 164 9.98 -10.32 19.72
N GLY A 165 10.35 -11.53 20.13
CA GLY A 165 9.43 -12.67 20.13
C GLY A 165 8.28 -12.51 21.12
N LYS A 166 8.53 -11.93 22.30
CA LYS A 166 7.46 -11.55 23.24
C LYS A 166 6.56 -10.46 22.65
N MET A 167 7.15 -9.47 22.01
CA MET A 167 6.42 -8.42 21.31
C MET A 167 5.52 -9.02 20.21
N ALA A 168 6.03 -9.96 19.41
CA ALA A 168 5.26 -10.62 18.36
C ALA A 168 4.01 -11.32 18.94
N LEU A 169 4.13 -12.04 20.05
CA LEU A 169 2.98 -12.64 20.71
C LEU A 169 1.91 -11.61 21.10
N TRP A 170 2.31 -10.43 21.59
CA TRP A 170 1.39 -9.34 21.92
C TRP A 170 0.75 -8.69 20.68
N MET A 171 1.37 -8.82 19.51
CA MET A 171 0.93 -8.20 18.25
C MET A 171 0.05 -9.12 17.39
N ILE A 172 -0.25 -10.33 17.87
CA ILE A 172 -1.21 -11.23 17.20
C ILE A 172 -2.57 -10.55 16.90
N PRO A 173 -3.20 -9.73 17.78
CA PRO A 173 -4.47 -9.11 17.44
C PRO A 173 -4.36 -8.11 16.28
N GLN A 174 -3.21 -7.46 16.09
CA GLN A 174 -2.95 -6.54 14.98
C GLN A 174 -2.94 -7.29 13.64
N LEU A 175 -2.42 -8.52 13.59
CA LEU A 175 -2.43 -9.35 12.39
C LEU A 175 -3.86 -9.52 11.83
N PHE A 176 -4.82 -9.79 12.72
CA PHE A 176 -6.23 -9.91 12.33
C PHE A 176 -6.88 -8.57 12.01
N ALA A 177 -6.48 -7.50 12.71
CA ALA A 177 -6.92 -6.16 12.36
C ALA A 177 -6.49 -5.76 10.94
N TYR A 178 -5.27 -6.13 10.51
CA TYR A 178 -4.84 -5.98 9.12
C TYR A 178 -5.71 -6.74 8.14
N ALA A 179 -5.95 -8.03 8.40
CA ALA A 179 -6.79 -8.87 7.54
C ALA A 179 -8.21 -8.30 7.34
N LEU A 180 -8.78 -7.64 8.34
CA LEU A 180 -10.08 -6.99 8.24
C LEU A 180 -10.01 -5.60 7.59
N ASN A 181 -9.03 -4.78 7.99
CA ASN A 181 -8.91 -3.39 7.57
C ASN A 181 -8.59 -3.23 6.08
N TYR A 182 -7.78 -4.12 5.50
CA TYR A 182 -7.43 -4.03 4.08
C TYR A 182 -8.66 -4.09 3.16
N PRO A 183 -9.55 -5.10 3.29
CA PRO A 183 -10.76 -5.16 2.49
C PRO A 183 -11.70 -3.99 2.73
N ILE A 184 -11.86 -3.58 3.99
CA ILE A 184 -12.70 -2.44 4.37
C ILE A 184 -12.22 -1.16 3.70
N ALA A 185 -10.90 -0.90 3.73
CA ALA A 185 -10.31 0.26 3.11
C ALA A 185 -10.56 0.29 1.61
N LYS A 186 -10.39 -0.83 0.90
CA LYS A 186 -10.65 -0.91 -0.55
C LYS A 186 -12.13 -0.78 -0.89
N PHE A 187 -13.02 -1.36 -0.07
CA PHE A 187 -14.46 -1.17 -0.18
C PHE A 187 -14.86 0.31 -0.09
N LEU A 188 -14.35 1.04 0.91
CA LEU A 188 -14.64 2.47 1.08
C LEU A 188 -13.96 3.35 0.02
N GLN A 189 -12.73 3.01 -0.38
CA GLN A 189 -11.98 3.73 -1.42
C GLN A 189 -12.67 3.65 -2.79
N ALA A 190 -13.14 2.47 -3.18
CA ALA A 190 -13.84 2.28 -4.45
C ALA A 190 -15.10 3.16 -4.58
N GLN A 191 -15.74 3.48 -3.46
CA GLN A 191 -16.92 4.35 -3.39
C GLN A 191 -16.58 5.83 -3.14
N SER A 192 -15.30 6.21 -3.23
CA SER A 192 -14.82 7.56 -2.92
C SER A 192 -15.15 8.04 -1.50
N LYS A 193 -15.35 7.14 -0.53
CA LYS A 193 -15.64 7.46 0.88
C LYS A 193 -14.36 7.73 1.70
N ILE A 194 -13.33 8.26 1.06
CA ILE A 194 -11.96 8.35 1.59
C ILE A 194 -11.86 9.38 2.72
N MET A 195 -12.69 10.43 2.71
CA MET A 195 -12.74 11.41 3.81
C MET A 195 -13.10 10.78 5.16
N VAL A 196 -13.98 9.78 5.17
CA VAL A 196 -14.35 9.06 6.39
C VAL A 196 -13.15 8.31 6.96
N MET A 197 -12.40 7.64 6.09
CA MET A 197 -11.16 6.96 6.48
C MET A 197 -10.12 7.94 7.02
N ALA A 198 -10.02 9.14 6.44
CA ALA A 198 -9.10 10.19 6.88
C ALA A 198 -9.42 10.67 8.30
N TYR A 199 -10.70 10.96 8.60
CA TYR A 199 -11.11 11.38 9.95
C TYR A 199 -10.89 10.28 10.99
N ILE A 200 -11.20 9.02 10.66
CA ILE A 200 -10.96 7.88 11.54
C ILE A 200 -9.47 7.72 11.81
N ALA A 201 -8.62 7.78 10.78
CA ALA A 201 -7.18 7.64 10.92
C ALA A 201 -6.54 8.79 11.72
N ALA A 202 -6.98 10.04 11.52
CA ALA A 202 -6.53 11.18 12.31
C ALA A 202 -6.90 11.03 13.79
N THR A 203 -8.15 10.62 14.06
CA THR A 203 -8.62 10.37 15.43
C THR A 203 -7.82 9.25 16.08
N ALA A 204 -7.59 8.16 15.35
CA ALA A 204 -6.77 7.04 15.81
C ALA A 204 -5.36 7.51 16.18
N LEU A 205 -4.71 8.34 15.35
CA LEU A 205 -3.37 8.85 15.60
C LEU A 205 -3.32 9.74 16.86
N VAL A 206 -4.26 10.67 17.02
CA VAL A 206 -4.30 11.54 18.21
C VAL A 206 -4.46 10.72 19.49
N LEU A 207 -5.41 9.79 19.50
CA LEU A 207 -5.62 8.90 20.65
C LEU A 207 -4.40 8.00 20.89
N HIS A 208 -3.83 7.45 19.83
CA HIS A 208 -2.64 6.61 19.89
C HIS A 208 -1.46 7.36 20.53
N THR A 209 -1.15 8.56 20.06
CA THR A 209 -0.03 9.36 20.60
C THR A 209 -0.25 9.67 22.08
N LEU A 210 -1.45 10.06 22.48
CA LEU A 210 -1.78 10.36 23.88
C LEU A 210 -1.63 9.12 24.77
N PHE A 211 -2.25 8.00 24.38
CA PHE A 211 -2.25 6.79 25.19
C PHE A 211 -0.90 6.07 25.19
N SER A 212 -0.15 6.09 24.08
CA SER A 212 1.19 5.52 24.05
C SER A 212 2.14 6.29 24.97
N TRP A 213 2.09 7.63 24.98
CA TRP A 213 2.85 8.43 25.96
C TRP A 213 2.44 8.09 27.40
N LEU A 214 1.13 8.02 27.67
CA LEU A 214 0.61 7.75 29.00
C LEU A 214 1.03 6.36 29.51
N LEU A 215 0.76 5.30 28.75
CA LEU A 215 1.00 3.93 29.20
C LEU A 215 2.48 3.58 29.18
N MET A 216 3.21 3.91 28.10
CA MET A 216 4.61 3.53 27.97
C MET A 216 5.50 4.32 28.93
N LEU A 217 5.33 5.65 29.00
CA LEU A 217 6.28 6.54 29.69
C LEU A 217 5.78 6.99 31.06
N LYS A 218 4.51 7.39 31.20
CA LYS A 218 4.01 7.93 32.47
C LYS A 218 3.59 6.88 33.48
N LEU A 219 2.93 5.81 33.04
CA LEU A 219 2.52 4.70 33.90
C LEU A 219 3.58 3.59 33.97
N GLY A 220 4.66 3.69 33.19
CA GLY A 220 5.79 2.77 33.25
C GLY A 220 5.49 1.36 32.73
N TRP A 221 4.48 1.18 31.86
CA TRP A 221 4.20 -0.12 31.27
C TRP A 221 5.21 -0.51 30.19
N GLY A 222 6.10 0.40 29.79
CA GLY A 222 7.14 0.15 28.80
C GLY A 222 6.57 -0.34 27.47
N LEU A 223 7.24 -1.29 26.84
CA LEU A 223 6.85 -1.82 25.52
C LEU A 223 5.49 -2.54 25.53
N LEU A 224 5.09 -3.15 26.65
CA LEU A 224 3.75 -3.73 26.79
C LEU A 224 2.65 -2.67 26.60
N GLY A 225 2.85 -1.48 27.16
CA GLY A 225 1.97 -0.34 26.96
C GLY A 225 1.84 0.03 25.47
N GLY A 226 2.95 0.01 24.74
CA GLY A 226 2.97 0.28 23.29
C GLY A 226 2.19 -0.78 22.51
N ALA A 227 2.40 -2.06 22.82
CA ALA A 227 1.66 -3.15 22.19
C ALA A 227 0.15 -3.04 22.41
N VAL A 228 -0.29 -2.76 23.65
CA VAL A 228 -1.71 -2.58 23.98
C VAL A 228 -2.31 -1.43 23.18
N VAL A 229 -1.69 -0.25 23.20
CA VAL A 229 -2.23 0.94 22.53
C VAL A 229 -2.24 0.74 21.00
N LEU A 230 -1.20 0.15 20.42
CA LEU A 230 -1.13 -0.08 18.99
C LEU A 230 -2.20 -1.06 18.51
N ASN A 231 -2.42 -2.17 19.24
CA ASN A 231 -3.53 -3.09 18.96
C ASN A 231 -4.89 -2.38 19.05
N LEU A 232 -5.11 -1.60 20.12
CA LEU A 232 -6.35 -0.84 20.29
C LEU A 232 -6.57 0.17 19.16
N SER A 233 -5.52 0.84 18.67
CA SER A 233 -5.62 1.77 17.55
C SER A 233 -6.03 1.07 16.24
N TRP A 234 -5.44 -0.08 15.93
CA TRP A 234 -5.81 -0.84 14.74
C TRP A 234 -7.24 -1.37 14.81
N TRP A 235 -7.65 -1.91 15.96
CA TRP A 235 -9.02 -2.37 16.16
C TRP A 235 -10.02 -1.21 16.20
N PHE A 236 -9.65 -0.05 16.75
CA PHE A 236 -10.46 1.16 16.67
C PHE A 236 -10.74 1.54 15.21
N ILE A 237 -9.72 1.52 14.34
CA ILE A 237 -9.91 1.82 12.91
C ILE A 237 -10.89 0.83 12.27
N VAL A 238 -10.69 -0.48 12.50
CA VAL A 238 -11.57 -1.53 11.98
C VAL A 238 -13.01 -1.31 12.44
N VAL A 239 -13.23 -1.16 13.75
CA VAL A 239 -14.55 -1.01 14.35
C VAL A 239 -15.23 0.27 13.88
N ALA A 240 -14.52 1.41 13.86
CA ALA A 240 -15.08 2.67 13.42
C ALA A 240 -15.52 2.62 11.94
N GLN A 241 -14.73 1.99 11.08
CA GLN A 241 -15.09 1.81 9.67
C GLN A 241 -16.28 0.84 9.51
N LEU A 242 -16.34 -0.25 10.27
CA LEU A 242 -17.47 -1.17 10.25
C LEU A 242 -18.76 -0.50 10.75
N ILE A 243 -18.69 0.31 11.81
CA ILE A 243 -19.83 1.10 12.28
C ILE A 243 -20.33 2.02 11.15
N TYR A 244 -19.43 2.70 10.44
CA TYR A 244 -19.81 3.53 9.31
C TYR A 244 -20.48 2.71 8.19
N ILE A 245 -19.95 1.54 7.84
CA ILE A 245 -20.54 0.67 6.79
C ILE A 245 -21.93 0.17 7.22
N PHE A 246 -22.05 -0.31 8.46
CA PHE A 246 -23.29 -0.91 8.99
C PHE A 246 -24.36 0.13 9.32
N SER A 247 -23.99 1.41 9.47
CA SER A 247 -24.94 2.51 9.66
C SER A 247 -25.88 2.76 8.45
N GLY A 248 -25.62 2.10 7.31
CA GLY A 248 -26.35 2.33 6.07
C GLY A 248 -25.75 3.42 5.18
N SER A 249 -24.66 4.06 5.62
CA SER A 249 -23.98 5.14 4.88
C SER A 249 -23.38 4.73 3.53
N CYS A 250 -23.29 3.43 3.26
CA CYS A 250 -22.83 2.84 1.99
C CYS A 250 -23.99 2.42 1.05
N GLY A 251 -25.25 2.59 1.46
CA GLY A 251 -26.41 2.24 0.65
C GLY A 251 -26.33 0.82 0.07
N ARG A 252 -26.59 0.71 -1.24
CA ARG A 252 -26.56 -0.56 -1.99
C ARG A 252 -25.23 -1.30 -1.95
N ALA A 253 -24.11 -0.62 -1.70
CA ALA A 253 -22.80 -1.28 -1.65
C ALA A 253 -22.68 -2.28 -0.49
N TRP A 254 -23.48 -2.09 0.57
CA TRP A 254 -23.55 -3.03 1.69
C TRP A 254 -25.00 -3.47 1.93
N SER A 255 -25.33 -4.68 1.48
CA SER A 255 -26.63 -5.32 1.68
C SER A 255 -26.65 -6.32 2.85
N GLY A 256 -25.59 -6.36 3.66
CA GLY A 256 -25.42 -7.32 4.75
C GLY A 256 -24.55 -8.52 4.39
N PHE A 257 -24.46 -9.47 5.32
CA PHE A 257 -23.70 -10.71 5.11
C PHE A 257 -24.36 -11.60 4.05
N SER A 258 -23.55 -12.20 3.19
CA SER A 258 -24.03 -13.00 2.06
C SER A 258 -23.22 -14.28 1.88
N TRP A 259 -23.93 -15.39 1.64
CA TRP A 259 -23.31 -16.67 1.27
C TRP A 259 -22.53 -16.60 -0.05
N ALA A 260 -22.78 -15.59 -0.89
CA ALA A 260 -22.00 -15.34 -2.10
C ALA A 260 -20.52 -15.01 -1.81
N ALA A 261 -20.18 -14.66 -0.55
CA ALA A 261 -18.80 -14.51 -0.11
C ALA A 261 -17.98 -15.81 -0.27
N PHE A 262 -18.63 -16.97 -0.19
CA PHE A 262 -17.98 -18.28 -0.29
C PHE A 262 -17.97 -18.85 -1.72
N SER A 263 -18.57 -18.17 -2.69
CA SER A 263 -18.55 -18.60 -4.09
C SER A 263 -17.27 -18.15 -4.80
N ASN A 264 -16.79 -18.97 -5.74
CA ASN A 264 -15.64 -18.66 -6.61
C ASN A 264 -14.36 -18.24 -5.87
N LEU A 265 -14.15 -18.76 -4.64
CA LEU A 265 -12.99 -18.43 -3.81
C LEU A 265 -11.67 -18.72 -4.53
N TRP A 266 -11.57 -19.83 -5.27
CA TRP A 266 -10.34 -20.24 -5.94
C TRP A 266 -9.84 -19.21 -6.97
N SER A 267 -10.74 -18.63 -7.78
CA SER A 267 -10.37 -17.58 -8.74
C SER A 267 -9.87 -16.32 -8.02
N PHE A 268 -10.51 -15.96 -6.90
CA PHE A 268 -10.09 -14.82 -6.08
C PHE A 268 -8.74 -15.08 -5.40
N VAL A 269 -8.51 -16.30 -4.89
CA VAL A 269 -7.23 -16.72 -4.32
C VAL A 269 -6.11 -16.63 -5.37
N LYS A 270 -6.34 -17.10 -6.60
CA LYS A 270 -5.36 -16.97 -7.69
C LYS A 270 -4.97 -15.51 -7.96
N LEU A 271 -5.95 -14.62 -8.06
CA LEU A 271 -5.69 -13.19 -8.29
C LEU A 271 -4.96 -12.55 -7.11
N SER A 272 -5.39 -12.86 -5.88
CA SER A 272 -4.77 -12.36 -4.64
C SER A 272 -3.33 -12.85 -4.50
N PHE A 273 -3.08 -14.12 -4.83
CA PHE A 273 -1.76 -14.73 -4.76
C PHE A 273 -0.81 -14.16 -5.82
N ALA A 274 -1.29 -13.93 -7.05
CA ALA A 274 -0.51 -13.26 -8.09
C ALA A 274 -0.10 -11.84 -7.66
N SER A 275 -1.02 -11.10 -7.04
CA SER A 275 -0.79 -9.76 -6.51
C SER A 275 0.23 -9.75 -5.35
N ALA A 276 0.16 -10.76 -4.46
CA ALA A 276 1.14 -10.97 -3.41
C ALA A 276 2.53 -11.27 -3.95
N ILE A 277 2.64 -12.20 -4.92
CA ILE A 277 3.91 -12.50 -5.58
C ILE A 277 4.51 -11.25 -6.24
N MET A 278 3.70 -10.47 -6.94
CA MET A 278 4.15 -9.25 -7.61
C MET A 278 4.83 -8.28 -6.62
N LEU A 279 4.19 -7.97 -5.49
CA LEU A 279 4.75 -7.08 -4.47
C LEU A 279 5.94 -7.69 -3.73
N CYS A 280 5.93 -9.00 -3.47
CA CYS A 280 7.04 -9.71 -2.85
C CYS A 280 8.28 -9.67 -3.75
N LEU A 281 8.14 -9.92 -5.06
CA LEU A 281 9.23 -9.86 -6.03
C LEU A 281 9.88 -8.47 -6.09
N GLU A 282 9.09 -7.41 -5.93
CA GLU A 282 9.61 -6.06 -5.88
C GLU A 282 10.38 -5.80 -4.58
N THR A 283 9.78 -6.15 -3.44
CA THR A 283 10.42 -5.97 -2.13
C THR A 283 11.71 -6.79 -1.99
N TRP A 284 11.69 -8.05 -2.45
CA TRP A 284 12.83 -8.95 -2.38
C TRP A 284 13.94 -8.57 -3.35
N TYR A 285 13.62 -7.94 -4.49
CA TYR A 285 14.63 -7.38 -5.36
C TYR A 285 15.48 -6.33 -4.63
N PHE A 286 14.83 -5.42 -3.90
CA PHE A 286 15.53 -4.44 -3.07
C PHE A 286 16.36 -5.12 -1.97
N MET A 287 15.79 -6.09 -1.25
CA MET A 287 16.49 -6.83 -0.20
C MET A 287 17.72 -7.59 -0.72
N ALA A 288 17.61 -8.22 -1.89
CA ALA A 288 18.72 -8.97 -2.50
C ALA A 288 19.88 -8.04 -2.85
N LEU A 289 19.61 -6.90 -3.48
CA LEU A 289 20.67 -5.94 -3.83
C LEU A 289 21.34 -5.34 -2.59
N VAL A 290 20.59 -5.08 -1.52
CA VAL A 290 21.16 -4.64 -0.23
C VAL A 290 22.06 -5.72 0.37
N LEU A 291 21.61 -6.96 0.40
CA LEU A 291 22.41 -8.09 0.90
C LEU A 291 23.75 -8.15 0.17
N PHE A 292 23.72 -8.03 -1.17
CA PHE A 292 24.94 -7.99 -1.95
C PHE A 292 25.80 -6.74 -1.68
N ALA A 293 25.18 -5.58 -1.51
CA ALA A 293 25.91 -4.36 -1.16
C ALA A 293 26.64 -4.49 0.20
N GLY A 294 26.08 -5.28 1.14
CA GLY A 294 26.70 -5.61 2.43
C GLY A 294 27.99 -6.43 2.33
N TYR A 295 28.27 -7.07 1.19
CA TYR A 295 29.55 -7.76 0.96
C TYR A 295 30.64 -6.87 0.35
N LEU A 296 30.35 -5.58 0.11
CA LEU A 296 31.35 -4.64 -0.39
C LEU A 296 32.27 -4.14 0.74
N LYS A 297 33.50 -3.75 0.38
CA LYS A 297 34.54 -3.32 1.35
C LYS A 297 34.15 -2.11 2.23
N ASN A 298 33.08 -1.37 1.88
CA ASN A 298 32.52 -0.23 2.63
C ASN A 298 31.04 -0.47 3.02
N ALA A 299 30.72 -1.63 3.57
CA ALA A 299 29.35 -2.11 3.81
C ALA A 299 28.47 -1.21 4.70
N GLU A 300 29.07 -0.44 5.62
CA GLU A 300 28.36 0.36 6.63
C GLU A 300 27.47 1.47 5.99
N VAL A 301 27.88 2.05 4.87
CA VAL A 301 27.09 3.06 4.11
C VAL A 301 26.06 2.41 3.17
N ALA A 302 26.25 1.13 2.84
CA ALA A 302 25.49 0.43 1.80
C ALA A 302 24.15 -0.10 2.30
N VAL A 303 24.10 -0.51 3.58
CA VAL A 303 22.93 -1.18 4.19
C VAL A 303 21.89 -0.18 4.70
N ASP A 304 22.34 1.00 5.18
CA ASP A 304 21.45 2.03 5.76
C ASP A 304 20.53 2.71 4.73
N ALA A 305 20.80 2.58 3.43
CA ALA A 305 20.13 3.29 2.35
C ALA A 305 18.75 2.73 1.94
N LEU A 306 18.11 1.97 2.83
CA LEU A 306 17.08 0.96 2.54
C LEU A 306 15.72 1.48 2.05
N SER A 307 15.52 2.79 1.97
CA SER A 307 14.29 3.39 1.47
C SER A 307 14.62 4.28 0.28
N ILE A 308 13.74 4.33 -0.72
CA ILE A 308 13.76 5.35 -1.77
C ILE A 308 13.95 6.76 -1.15
N CYS A 309 13.32 7.02 -0.01
CA CYS A 309 13.46 8.28 0.71
C CYS A 309 14.85 8.42 1.35
N VAL A 310 15.42 7.34 1.89
CA VAL A 310 16.79 7.36 2.41
C VAL A 310 17.80 7.50 1.27
N ARG A 311 17.56 6.92 0.09
CA ARG A 311 18.38 7.16 -1.09
C ARG A 311 18.30 8.61 -1.56
N VAL A 312 17.10 9.18 -1.68
CA VAL A 312 16.95 10.62 -2.00
C VAL A 312 17.68 11.46 -0.95
N SER A 313 17.56 11.12 0.34
CA SER A 313 18.26 11.79 1.43
C SER A 313 19.78 11.63 1.34
N ASN A 314 20.28 10.45 0.98
CA ASN A 314 21.70 10.14 0.82
C ASN A 314 22.29 10.88 -0.39
N GLU A 315 21.59 10.92 -1.52
CA GLU A 315 22.04 11.67 -2.71
C GLU A 315 22.01 13.18 -2.46
N LEU A 316 21.04 13.67 -1.69
CA LEU A 316 21.03 15.06 -1.23
C LEU A 316 22.17 15.35 -0.24
N GLY A 317 22.39 14.48 0.74
CA GLY A 317 23.48 14.58 1.72
C GLY A 317 24.87 14.46 1.09
N ALA A 318 25.01 13.69 0.01
CA ALA A 318 26.22 13.57 -0.79
C ALA A 318 26.44 14.71 -1.78
N GLY A 319 25.53 15.70 -1.85
CA GLY A 319 25.66 16.84 -2.76
C GLY A 319 25.38 16.51 -4.24
N HIS A 320 24.59 15.47 -4.53
CA HIS A 320 24.20 15.05 -5.88
C HIS A 320 22.72 15.40 -6.23
N PRO A 321 22.35 16.67 -6.37
CA PRO A 321 20.95 17.08 -6.55
C PRO A 321 20.33 16.59 -7.87
N ARG A 322 21.14 16.35 -8.92
CA ARG A 322 20.66 15.80 -10.20
C ARG A 322 20.27 14.33 -10.06
N ALA A 323 21.06 13.54 -9.33
CA ALA A 323 20.77 12.13 -9.07
C ALA A 323 19.52 11.98 -8.18
N ALA A 324 19.36 12.84 -7.17
CA ALA A 324 18.16 12.90 -6.35
C ALA A 324 16.90 13.23 -7.18
N LYS A 325 16.96 14.25 -8.05
CA LYS A 325 15.85 14.59 -8.96
C LYS A 325 15.47 13.44 -9.88
N PHE A 326 16.46 12.76 -10.47
CA PHE A 326 16.22 11.60 -11.33
C PHE A 326 15.56 10.46 -10.56
N ALA A 327 16.05 10.16 -9.35
CA ALA A 327 15.48 9.14 -8.48
C ALA A 327 14.00 9.41 -8.17
N ILE A 328 13.66 10.67 -7.83
CA ILE A 328 12.28 11.10 -7.60
C ILE A 328 11.43 10.87 -8.87
N GLY A 329 11.92 11.26 -10.04
CA GLY A 329 11.21 11.07 -11.30
C GLY A 329 10.91 9.60 -11.62
N VAL A 330 11.90 8.71 -11.44
CA VAL A 330 11.72 7.26 -11.64
C VAL A 330 10.65 6.73 -10.70
N VAL A 331 10.72 7.06 -9.41
CA VAL A 331 9.79 6.55 -8.39
C VAL A 331 8.36 6.96 -8.70
N VAL A 332 8.15 8.25 -9.04
CA VAL A 332 6.82 8.75 -9.40
C VAL A 332 6.28 8.03 -10.63
N ALA A 333 7.10 7.84 -11.65
CA ALA A 333 6.69 7.13 -12.88
C ALA A 333 6.37 5.66 -12.62
N SER A 334 7.20 4.96 -11.84
CA SER A 334 6.97 3.55 -11.47
C SER A 334 5.69 3.40 -10.65
N SER A 335 5.50 4.20 -9.59
CA SER A 335 4.29 4.16 -8.76
C SER A 335 3.02 4.42 -9.57
N PHE A 336 3.08 5.35 -10.53
CA PHE A 336 1.98 5.60 -11.45
C PHE A 336 1.67 4.39 -12.34
N ALA A 337 2.68 3.81 -12.98
CA ALA A 337 2.53 2.64 -13.85
C ALA A 337 1.96 1.43 -13.09
N PHE A 338 2.41 1.20 -11.86
CA PHE A 338 1.86 0.18 -10.97
C PHE A 338 0.40 0.45 -10.63
N GLY A 339 0.03 1.68 -10.29
CA GLY A 339 -1.35 2.05 -10.01
C GLY A 339 -2.28 1.71 -11.18
N VAL A 340 -1.86 2.04 -12.41
CA VAL A 340 -2.61 1.71 -13.65
C VAL A 340 -2.74 0.21 -13.82
N ALA A 341 -1.62 -0.52 -13.72
CA ALA A 341 -1.60 -1.95 -14.00
C ALA A 341 -2.33 -2.77 -12.90
N ILE A 342 -2.32 -2.31 -11.66
CA ILE A 342 -3.14 -2.87 -10.57
C ILE A 342 -4.62 -2.62 -10.83
N GLY A 343 -4.99 -1.40 -11.22
CA GLY A 343 -6.36 -1.04 -11.57
C GLY A 343 -6.90 -1.85 -12.76
N ALA A 344 -6.05 -2.13 -13.74
CA ALA A 344 -6.37 -2.96 -14.92
C ALA A 344 -6.34 -4.48 -14.64
N GLY A 345 -5.89 -4.91 -13.46
CA GLY A 345 -5.85 -6.34 -13.10
C GLY A 345 -4.68 -7.13 -13.72
N TRP A 346 -3.65 -6.48 -14.23
CA TRP A 346 -2.50 -7.10 -14.91
C TRP A 346 -1.46 -7.70 -13.95
N GLN A 347 -1.86 -8.04 -12.73
CA GLN A 347 -1.00 -8.49 -11.62
C GLN A 347 -0.04 -9.61 -12.04
N ALA A 348 -0.55 -10.62 -12.76
CA ALA A 348 0.25 -11.74 -13.24
C ALA A 348 1.30 -11.32 -14.28
N VAL A 349 0.94 -10.44 -15.21
CA VAL A 349 1.85 -9.91 -16.24
C VAL A 349 2.98 -9.11 -15.57
N ILE A 350 2.64 -8.27 -14.59
CA ILE A 350 3.62 -7.49 -13.83
C ILE A 350 4.56 -8.40 -13.06
N ALA A 351 4.07 -9.50 -12.47
CA ALA A 351 4.94 -10.46 -11.79
C ALA A 351 6.01 -11.05 -12.74
N TYR A 352 5.64 -11.42 -13.98
CA TYR A 352 6.61 -11.88 -14.99
C TYR A 352 7.60 -10.78 -15.41
N ILE A 353 7.11 -9.55 -15.58
CA ILE A 353 7.96 -8.39 -15.90
C ILE A 353 8.95 -8.14 -14.77
N ASN A 354 8.53 -8.22 -13.51
CA ASN A 354 9.39 -8.07 -12.35
C ASN A 354 10.49 -9.15 -12.34
N ILE A 355 10.14 -10.43 -12.59
CA ILE A 355 11.14 -11.51 -12.70
C ILE A 355 12.20 -11.16 -13.76
N ALA A 356 11.77 -10.80 -14.98
CA ALA A 356 12.69 -10.50 -16.07
C ALA A 356 13.56 -9.26 -15.79
N CYS A 357 12.94 -8.14 -15.41
CA CYS A 357 13.64 -6.87 -15.29
C CYS A 357 14.53 -6.82 -14.04
N TYR A 358 14.06 -7.38 -12.93
CA TYR A 358 14.77 -7.29 -11.65
C TYR A 358 15.76 -8.43 -11.49
N TYR A 359 15.34 -9.67 -11.70
CA TYR A 359 16.15 -10.84 -11.35
C TYR A 359 17.01 -11.34 -12.50
N VAL A 360 16.51 -11.28 -13.74
CA VAL A 360 17.29 -11.72 -14.92
C VAL A 360 18.21 -10.61 -15.42
N PHE A 361 17.84 -9.34 -15.25
CA PHE A 361 18.63 -8.21 -15.75
C PHE A 361 19.25 -7.35 -14.64
N GLY A 362 18.43 -6.80 -13.74
CA GLY A 362 18.86 -5.84 -12.73
C GLY A 362 19.90 -6.38 -11.73
N ILE A 363 19.68 -7.56 -11.15
CA ILE A 363 20.62 -8.19 -10.21
C ILE A 363 21.96 -8.50 -10.91
N PRO A 364 22.00 -9.24 -12.04
CA PRO A 364 23.27 -9.49 -12.74
C PRO A 364 24.03 -8.22 -13.12
N LEU A 365 23.34 -7.17 -13.60
CA LEU A 365 23.97 -5.89 -13.90
C LEU A 365 24.54 -5.21 -12.64
N GLY A 366 23.79 -5.23 -11.54
CA GLY A 366 24.25 -4.64 -10.27
C GLY A 366 25.48 -5.35 -9.72
N LEU A 367 25.48 -6.69 -9.75
CA LEU A 367 26.60 -7.50 -9.29
C LEU A 367 27.84 -7.33 -10.18
N THR A 368 27.67 -7.31 -11.50
CA THR A 368 28.78 -7.10 -12.43
C THR A 368 29.40 -5.71 -12.26
N LEU A 369 28.61 -4.65 -12.19
CA LEU A 369 29.14 -3.30 -11.97
C LEU A 369 29.73 -3.13 -10.56
N GLY A 370 29.09 -3.68 -9.54
CA GLY A 370 29.51 -3.52 -8.15
C GLY A 370 30.79 -4.27 -7.81
N PHE A 371 30.92 -5.52 -8.26
CA PHE A 371 32.04 -6.41 -7.90
C PHE A 371 33.06 -6.59 -9.01
N LEU A 372 32.63 -6.82 -10.26
CA LEU A 372 33.56 -7.11 -11.37
C LEU A 372 34.18 -5.82 -11.93
N ALA A 373 33.41 -4.74 -12.03
CA ALA A 373 33.89 -3.44 -12.50
C ALA A 373 34.44 -2.55 -11.38
N ASP A 374 34.41 -3.01 -10.12
CA ASP A 374 34.88 -2.31 -8.91
C ASP A 374 34.21 -0.92 -8.71
N TRP A 375 32.98 -0.72 -9.18
CA TRP A 375 32.22 0.51 -8.92
C TRP A 375 31.57 0.50 -7.52
N GLY A 376 31.71 -0.61 -6.80
CA GLY A 376 31.20 -0.80 -5.45
C GLY A 376 29.71 -0.50 -5.35
N ILE A 377 29.35 0.31 -4.37
CA ILE A 377 27.95 0.63 -4.05
C ILE A 377 27.27 1.30 -5.24
N LYS A 378 27.98 2.17 -5.98
CA LYS A 378 27.43 2.84 -7.17
C LYS A 378 27.02 1.83 -8.24
N GLY A 379 27.80 0.77 -8.45
CA GLY A 379 27.47 -0.29 -9.40
C GLY A 379 26.19 -1.04 -9.03
N ILE A 380 26.04 -1.40 -7.75
CA ILE A 380 24.82 -2.05 -7.24
C ILE A 380 23.58 -1.16 -7.45
N TRP A 381 23.67 0.15 -7.14
CA TRP A 381 22.57 1.10 -7.37
C TRP A 381 22.21 1.28 -8.84
N ILE A 382 23.20 1.26 -9.74
CA ILE A 382 22.96 1.35 -11.18
C ILE A 382 22.20 0.11 -11.66
N GLY A 383 22.56 -1.09 -11.19
CA GLY A 383 21.81 -2.31 -11.47
C GLY A 383 20.35 -2.20 -11.01
N MET A 384 20.14 -1.69 -9.80
CA MET A 384 18.81 -1.41 -9.24
C MET A 384 17.97 -0.49 -10.14
N LEU A 385 18.52 0.69 -10.45
CA LEU A 385 17.83 1.71 -11.23
C LEU A 385 17.53 1.23 -12.63
N THR A 386 18.48 0.54 -13.26
CA THR A 386 18.29 0.07 -14.63
C THR A 386 17.19 -1.00 -14.67
N GLY A 387 17.14 -1.91 -13.68
CA GLY A 387 16.03 -2.86 -13.54
C GLY A 387 14.66 -2.16 -13.42
N THR A 388 14.55 -1.16 -12.55
CA THR A 388 13.32 -0.36 -12.37
C THR A 388 12.96 0.45 -13.63
N VAL A 389 13.94 1.05 -14.31
CA VAL A 389 13.72 1.84 -15.53
C VAL A 389 13.25 0.94 -16.68
N VAL A 390 13.89 -0.22 -16.88
CA VAL A 390 13.47 -1.19 -17.90
C VAL A 390 12.05 -1.66 -17.63
N GLN A 391 11.76 -2.03 -16.38
CA GLN A 391 10.42 -2.44 -15.97
C GLN A 391 9.37 -1.34 -16.21
N THR A 392 9.66 -0.11 -15.80
CA THR A 392 8.76 1.05 -16.00
C THR A 392 8.53 1.32 -17.49
N THR A 393 9.58 1.21 -18.32
CA THR A 393 9.49 1.41 -19.77
C THR A 393 8.62 0.34 -20.43
N VAL A 394 8.79 -0.92 -20.03
CA VAL A 394 7.96 -2.03 -20.52
C VAL A 394 6.50 -1.83 -20.13
N LEU A 395 6.22 -1.49 -18.86
CA LEU A 395 4.85 -1.22 -18.40
C LEU A 395 4.22 -0.04 -19.14
N PHE A 396 4.96 1.04 -19.35
CA PHE A 396 4.47 2.19 -20.11
C PHE A 396 4.17 1.81 -21.58
N CYS A 397 5.04 1.01 -22.21
CA CYS A 397 4.82 0.50 -23.56
C CYS A 397 3.56 -0.37 -23.66
N ILE A 398 3.33 -1.24 -22.67
CA ILE A 398 2.10 -2.04 -22.58
C ILE A 398 0.90 -1.10 -22.46
N CYS A 399 0.89 -0.17 -21.50
CA CYS A 399 -0.21 0.78 -21.31
C CYS A 399 -0.53 1.58 -22.58
N TYR A 400 0.50 2.01 -23.31
CA TYR A 400 0.35 2.78 -24.55
C TYR A 400 -0.18 1.92 -25.72
N ARG A 401 0.16 0.63 -25.76
CA ARG A 401 -0.27 -0.29 -26.83
C ARG A 401 -1.60 -0.99 -26.52
N THR A 402 -2.05 -0.96 -25.28
CA THR A 402 -3.34 -1.53 -24.89
C THR A 402 -4.46 -0.82 -25.63
N ASN A 403 -5.34 -1.62 -26.25
CA ASN A 403 -6.59 -1.11 -26.79
C ASN A 403 -7.60 -0.99 -25.63
N TRP A 404 -7.73 0.22 -25.10
CA TRP A 404 -8.61 0.54 -23.99
C TRP A 404 -10.10 0.39 -24.31
N ASP A 405 -10.51 0.26 -25.58
CA ASP A 405 -11.90 -0.02 -25.94
C ASP A 405 -12.30 -1.49 -25.69
N LYS A 406 -11.31 -2.38 -25.53
CA LYS A 406 -11.51 -3.83 -25.31
C LYS A 406 -11.34 -4.26 -23.85
N GLU A 407 -10.75 -3.39 -23.03
CA GLU A 407 -10.44 -3.64 -21.62
C GLU A 407 -11.57 -3.09 -20.74
#